data_AF-A0A9D6M7K2-F1
#
_entry.id   AF-A0A9D6M7K2-F1
#
_cell.length_a   1.000
_cell.length_b   1.000
_cell.length_c   1.000
_cell.angle_alpha   90.00
_cell.angle_beta   90.00
_cell.angle_gamma   90.00
#
_symmetry.space_group_name_H-M   'P 1'
#
loop_
_entity.id
_entity.type
_entity.pdbx_description
1 polymer ?
#
loop_
_entity_poly.entity_id
_entity_poly.type
_entity_poly.pdbx_seq_one_letter_code
_entity_poly.pdbx_strand_id
1 'polypeptide(L)'
;MPNEILTLREAAALLQIPSRILREAASKGRVPGRRIAGQWRFSRFALHYWLSGGAAPSLETRLRHAGVLADSPLFAEVMAVIEASRSGERRLVQATPERVAA
;
A
#
# COMPACT_ATOMS: atom_id res chain seq x y z
N MET A 1 15.16 -4.46 5.59
CA MET A 1 13.88 -4.21 4.89
C MET A 1 13.18 -5.53 4.66
N PRO A 2 11.86 -5.66 4.91
CA PRO A 2 11.13 -6.89 4.61
C PRO A 2 11.13 -7.18 3.10
N ASN A 3 11.06 -8.45 2.73
CA ASN A 3 11.06 -8.87 1.33
C ASN A 3 9.69 -8.57 0.68
N GLU A 4 9.69 -7.97 -0.51
CA GLU A 4 8.47 -7.56 -1.21
C GLU A 4 7.79 -8.72 -1.96
N ILE A 5 8.59 -9.70 -2.39
CA ILE A 5 8.12 -10.91 -3.05
C ILE A 5 8.37 -12.10 -2.13
N LEU A 6 7.28 -12.70 -1.64
CA LEU A 6 7.30 -13.78 -0.67
C LEU A 6 7.19 -15.14 -1.37
N THR A 7 7.95 -16.11 -0.86
CA THR A 7 7.72 -17.53 -1.10
C THR A 7 6.43 -17.98 -0.41
N LEU A 8 5.96 -19.20 -0.72
CA LEU A 8 4.81 -19.80 -0.03
C LEU A 8 4.99 -19.84 1.49
N ARG A 9 6.19 -20.20 1.98
CA ARG A 9 6.47 -20.30 3.41
C ARG A 9 6.45 -18.94 4.10
N GLU A 10 7.06 -17.93 3.47
CA GLU A 10 7.08 -16.56 4.02
C GLU A 10 5.70 -15.92 4.01
N ALA A 11 4.92 -16.12 2.94
CA ALA A 11 3.53 -15.65 2.88
C ALA A 11 2.64 -16.36 3.90
N ALA A 12 2.83 -17.67 4.11
CA ALA A 12 2.12 -18.43 5.12
C ALA A 12 2.45 -17.93 6.54
N ALA A 13 3.72 -17.64 6.80
CA ALA A 13 4.17 -17.04 8.06
C ALA A 13 3.56 -15.63 8.25
N LEU A 14 3.54 -14.80 7.20
CA LEU A 14 2.93 -13.47 7.25
C LEU A 14 1.43 -13.53 7.58
N LEU A 15 0.70 -14.45 6.95
CA LEU A 15 -0.73 -14.63 7.15
C LEU A 15 -1.07 -15.48 8.39
N GLN A 16 -0.05 -16.01 9.07
CA GLN A 16 -0.18 -16.87 10.24
C GLN A 16 -1.08 -18.10 10.01
N ILE A 17 -0.95 -18.72 8.82
CA ILE A 17 -1.69 -19.94 8.46
C ILE A 17 -0.75 -21.02 7.95
N PRO A 18 -1.15 -22.31 7.95
CA PRO A 18 -0.33 -23.37 7.38
C PRO A 18 -0.11 -23.19 5.87
N SER A 19 1.13 -23.40 5.40
CA SER A 19 1.51 -23.29 3.98
C SER A 19 0.65 -24.15 3.05
N ARG A 20 0.17 -25.31 3.52
CA ARG A 20 -0.75 -26.18 2.77
C ARG A 20 -2.06 -25.47 2.43
N ILE A 21 -2.64 -24.78 3.41
CA ILE A 21 -3.90 -24.06 3.29
C ILE A 21 -3.73 -22.85 2.37
N LEU A 22 -2.64 -22.09 2.55
CA LEU A 22 -2.33 -20.97 1.66
C LEU A 22 -2.17 -21.42 0.21
N ARG A 23 -1.45 -22.52 -0.02
CA ARG A 23 -1.27 -23.09 -1.37
C ARG A 23 -2.60 -23.44 -2.00
N GLU A 24 -3.48 -24.11 -1.26
CA GLU A 24 -4.81 -24.49 -1.74
C GLU A 24 -5.69 -23.27 -2.05
N ALA A 25 -5.66 -22.25 -1.17
CA ALA A 25 -6.38 -21.01 -1.39
C ALA A 25 -5.87 -20.25 -2.63
N ALA A 26 -4.55 -20.17 -2.81
CA ALA A 26 -3.92 -19.55 -3.97
C ALA A 26 -4.24 -20.31 -5.27
N SER A 27 -4.20 -21.65 -5.24
CA SER A 27 -4.62 -22.50 -6.36
C SER A 27 -6.08 -22.29 -6.77
N LYS A 28 -6.95 -21.95 -5.81
CA LYS A 28 -8.37 -21.63 -6.05
C LYS A 28 -8.62 -20.15 -6.38
N GLY A 29 -7.58 -19.33 -6.49
CA GLY A 29 -7.69 -17.89 -6.74
C GLY A 29 -8.28 -17.08 -5.59
N ARG A 30 -8.37 -17.63 -4.38
CA ARG A 30 -8.96 -16.96 -3.20
C ARG A 30 -8.02 -15.98 -2.50
N VAL A 31 -6.72 -16.10 -2.77
CA VAL A 31 -5.65 -15.25 -2.23
C VAL A 31 -4.77 -14.81 -3.41
N PRO A 32 -4.35 -13.54 -3.49
CA PRO A 32 -3.51 -13.07 -4.58
C PRO A 32 -2.14 -13.73 -4.52
N GLY A 33 -1.78 -14.45 -5.57
CA GLY A 33 -0.48 -15.09 -5.75
C GLY A 33 -0.31 -15.54 -7.20
N ARG A 34 0.94 -15.72 -7.62
CA ARG A 34 1.26 -16.20 -8.98
C ARG A 34 2.17 -17.41 -8.90
N ARG A 35 1.93 -18.39 -9.78
CA ARG A 35 2.82 -19.54 -9.97
C ARG A 35 3.77 -19.25 -11.12
N ILE A 36 5.07 -19.27 -10.83
CA ILE A 36 6.16 -18.97 -11.77
C ILE A 36 7.16 -20.11 -11.68
N ALA A 37 7.45 -20.78 -12.81
CA ALA A 37 8.36 -21.93 -12.86
C ALA A 37 8.07 -23.00 -11.79
N GLY A 38 6.79 -23.33 -11.60
CA GLY A 38 6.33 -24.31 -10.61
C GLY A 38 6.30 -23.82 -9.16
N GLN A 39 6.88 -22.66 -8.85
CA GLN A 39 6.96 -22.07 -7.51
C GLN A 39 5.91 -20.99 -7.30
N TRP A 40 5.44 -20.84 -6.06
CA TRP A 40 4.53 -19.74 -5.70
C TRP A 40 5.29 -18.47 -5.33
N ARG A 41 4.76 -17.34 -5.78
CA ARG A 41 5.23 -15.98 -5.43
C ARG A 41 4.03 -15.12 -5.04
N PHE A 42 4.17 -14.40 -3.94
CA PHE A 42 3.14 -13.52 -3.39
C PHE A 42 3.71 -12.12 -3.23
N SER A 43 2.99 -11.10 -3.70
CA SER A 43 3.35 -9.72 -3.39
C SER A 43 2.89 -9.42 -1.96
N ARG A 44 3.80 -8.93 -1.12
CA ARG A 44 3.48 -8.52 0.25
C ARG A 44 2.39 -7.45 0.26
N PHE A 45 2.52 -6.44 -0.60
CA PHE A 45 1.51 -5.40 -0.79
C PHE A 45 0.14 -5.97 -1.20
N ALA A 46 0.09 -6.87 -2.18
CA ALA A 46 -1.17 -7.45 -2.63
C ALA A 46 -1.87 -8.26 -1.54
N LEU A 47 -1.11 -8.97 -0.68
CA LEU A 47 -1.66 -9.68 0.47
C LEU A 47 -2.25 -8.72 1.50
N HIS A 48 -1.54 -7.64 1.84
CA HIS A 48 -2.08 -6.62 2.75
C HIS A 48 -3.33 -5.95 2.19
N TYR A 49 -3.31 -5.60 0.90
CA TYR A 49 -4.45 -5.03 0.22
C TYR A 49 -5.68 -5.96 0.23
N TRP A 50 -5.45 -7.24 -0.02
CA TRP A 50 -6.49 -8.27 0.04
C TRP A 50 -7.08 -8.43 1.44
N LEU A 51 -6.24 -8.41 2.49
CA LEU A 51 -6.69 -8.46 3.89
C LEU A 51 -7.57 -7.26 4.27
N SER A 52 -7.34 -6.09 3.67
CA SER A 52 -8.17 -4.90 3.87
C SER A 52 -9.55 -4.98 3.20
N GLY A 53 -9.93 -6.13 2.62
CA GLY A 53 -11.24 -6.33 1.99
C GLY A 53 -11.38 -5.66 0.62
N GLY A 54 -10.27 -5.36 -0.06
CA GLY A 54 -10.29 -4.69 -1.36
C GLY A 54 -10.65 -3.20 -1.29
N ALA A 55 -10.73 -2.61 -0.09
CA ALA A 55 -10.68 -1.17 0.06
C ALA A 55 -9.29 -0.70 -0.37
N ALA A 56 -9.22 0.02 -1.51
CA ALA A 56 -8.00 0.63 -2.03
C ALA A 56 -7.21 1.19 -0.85
N PRO A 57 -5.92 0.84 -0.66
CA PRO A 57 -5.15 1.49 0.38
C PRO A 57 -5.25 2.97 0.08
N SER A 58 -5.36 3.79 1.11
CA SER A 58 -5.42 5.24 0.91
C SER A 58 -4.24 5.66 0.02
N LEU A 59 -4.41 6.72 -0.76
CA LEU A 59 -3.34 7.29 -1.58
C LEU A 59 -2.04 7.44 -0.75
N GLU A 60 -2.18 7.82 0.53
CA GLU A 60 -1.13 7.78 1.54
C GLU A 60 -0.39 6.44 1.63
N THR A 61 -1.09 5.34 1.91
CA THR A 61 -0.46 4.02 2.07
C THR A 61 0.30 3.62 0.81
N ARG A 62 -0.26 3.92 -0.37
CA ARG A 62 0.42 3.67 -1.65
C ARG A 62 1.69 4.50 -1.80
N LEU A 63 1.62 5.79 -1.49
CA LEU A 63 2.75 6.70 -1.64
C LEU A 63 3.86 6.46 -0.60
N ARG A 64 3.54 6.01 0.62
CA ARG A 64 4.52 5.57 1.63
C ARG A 64 5.32 4.36 1.14
N HIS A 65 4.65 3.33 0.61
CA HIS A 65 5.34 2.15 0.07
C HIS A 65 6.17 2.45 -1.19
N ALA A 66 5.77 3.45 -1.99
CA ALA A 66 6.54 3.91 -3.13
C ALA A 66 7.79 4.75 -2.77
N GLY A 67 8.01 5.04 -1.48
CA GLY A 67 9.13 5.89 -1.02
C GLY A 67 8.93 7.38 -1.27
N VAL A 68 7.81 7.79 -1.87
CA VAL A 68 7.50 9.20 -2.23
C VAL A 68 7.22 10.05 -0.99
N LEU A 69 6.71 9.43 0.08
CA LEU A 69 6.34 10.10 1.34
C LEU A 69 7.23 9.75 2.53
N ALA A 70 8.36 9.09 2.33
CA ALA A 70 9.22 8.73 3.46
C ALA A 70 9.75 10.01 4.13
N ASP A 71 9.36 10.21 5.40
CA ASP A 71 9.78 11.31 6.28
C ASP A 71 9.58 12.73 5.74
N SER A 72 8.62 12.93 4.82
CA SER A 72 8.35 14.26 4.29
C SER A 72 7.42 15.07 5.23
N PRO A 73 7.88 16.20 5.80
CA PRO A 73 7.04 17.07 6.62
C PRO A 73 5.87 17.67 5.82
N LEU A 74 6.00 17.71 4.49
CA LEU A 74 4.98 18.22 3.57
C LEU A 74 3.74 17.32 3.47
N PHE A 75 3.81 16.07 3.95
CA PHE A 75 2.69 15.13 3.83
C PHE A 75 1.44 15.58 4.61
N ALA A 76 1.64 16.06 5.84
CA ALA A 76 0.56 16.57 6.66
C ALA A 76 -0.13 17.78 5.99
N GLU A 77 0.66 18.65 5.38
CA GLU A 77 0.17 19.82 4.66
C GLU A 77 -0.63 19.43 3.41
N VAL A 78 -0.12 18.51 2.60
CA VAL A 78 -0.80 18.03 1.38
C VAL A 78 -2.14 17.35 1.72
N MET A 79 -2.17 16.53 2.77
CA MET A 79 -3.42 15.86 3.18
C MET A 79 -4.46 16.85 3.72
N ALA A 80 -4.04 17.84 4.51
CA ALA A 80 -4.93 18.89 5.00
C ALA A 80 -5.58 19.66 3.84
N VAL A 81 -4.83 19.96 2.77
CA VAL A 81 -5.36 20.61 1.56
C VAL A 81 -6.38 19.73 0.84
N ILE A 82 -6.12 18.43 0.72
CA ILE A 82 -7.03 17.47 0.06
C ILE A 82 -8.34 17.32 0.85
N GLU A 83 -8.27 17.27 2.18
CA GLU A 83 -9.44 17.16 3.05
C GLU A 83 -10.28 18.43 3.04
N ALA A 84 -9.64 19.60 3.14
CA ALA A 84 -10.31 20.90 2.99
C ALA A 84 -11.01 21.04 1.62
N SER A 85 -10.41 20.48 0.56
CA SER A 85 -11.02 20.48 -0.78
C SER A 85 -12.23 19.52 -0.89
N ARG A 86 -12.27 18.45 -0.09
CA ARG A 86 -13.36 17.45 -0.10
C ARG A 86 -14.55 17.83 0.77
N SER A 87 -14.38 18.66 1.80
CA SER A 87 -15.49 19.13 2.65
C SER A 87 -16.42 20.13 1.96
N GLY A 88 -16.11 20.54 0.72
CA GLY A 88 -16.90 21.52 -0.03
C GLY A 88 -16.59 22.98 0.34
N GLU A 89 -15.64 23.21 1.26
CA GLU A 89 -15.15 24.56 1.56
C GLU A 89 -14.13 24.98 0.50
N ARG A 90 -14.60 25.47 -0.65
CA ARG A 90 -13.77 26.23 -1.58
C ARG A 90 -13.34 27.55 -0.93
N ARG A 91 -12.36 27.52 -0.03
CA ARG A 91 -11.55 28.70 0.24
C ARG A 91 -10.30 28.58 -0.60
N LEU A 92 -10.25 29.40 -1.65
CA LEU A 92 -9.04 29.65 -2.43
C LEU A 92 -7.90 30.01 -1.47
N VAL A 93 -7.05 29.04 -1.14
CA VAL A 93 -5.73 29.36 -0.59
C VAL A 93 -4.90 29.73 -1.80
N GLN A 94 -4.83 31.04 -2.07
CA GLN A 94 -3.77 31.58 -2.89
C GLN A 94 -2.45 31.19 -2.20
N ALA A 95 -1.79 30.17 -2.73
CA ALA A 95 -0.40 29.89 -2.40
C ALA A 95 0.44 30.98 -3.08
N THR A 96 0.74 32.05 -2.35
CA THR A 96 1.79 32.98 -2.74
C THR A 96 3.13 32.25 -2.55
N PRO A 97 3.93 32.01 -3.60
CA PRO A 97 5.24 31.42 -3.45
C PRO A 97 6.23 32.54 -3.10
N GLU A 98 6.25 32.96 -1.84
CA GLU A 98 7.36 33.77 -1.32
C GLU A 98 8.02 33.05 -0.15
N ARG A 99 8.94 32.15 -0.50
CA ARG A 99 10.28 32.01 0.11
C ARG A 99 10.99 30.78 -0.44
N VAL A 100 11.53 30.93 -1.64
CA VAL A 100 12.80 30.29 -2.02
C VAL A 100 13.66 31.37 -2.66
N ALA A 101 14.16 32.28 -1.81
CA ALA A 101 15.26 33.19 -2.13
C ALA A 101 15.83 33.71 -0.81
N ALA A 102 16.80 32.97 -0.27
CA ALA A 102 17.98 33.45 0.45
C ALA A 102 18.84 32.24 0.82
#